data_AF-A0A7X0J2N2-F1
#
_entry.id   AF-A0A7X0J2N2-F1
#
_cell.length_a   1.000
_cell.length_b   1.000
_cell.length_c   1.000
_cell.angle_alpha   90.00
_cell.angle_beta   90.00
_cell.angle_gamma   90.00
#
_symmetry.space_group_name_H-M   'P 1'
#
loop_
_entity.id
_entity.type
_entity.pdbx_description
1 polymer ?
#
loop_
_entity_poly.entity_id
_entity_poly.type
_entity_poly.pdbx_seq_one_letter_code
_entity_poly.pdbx_strand_id
1 'polypeptide(L)'
;MNPVIIFGSSRSDGNTKQLVEVITQQIQIDKVYDLNDYNIGYFDYSFDYKNDDYLSLMEDILKYDELIIVSPVYWYALSAQLKTFF
;
A
#
# COMPACT_ATOMS: atom_id res chain seq x y z
N MET A 1 -4.04 12.69 -14.99
CA MET A 1 -3.22 11.75 -14.24
C MET A 1 -3.24 12.16 -12.80
N ASN A 2 -3.91 11.37 -11.98
CA ASN A 2 -4.04 11.48 -10.54
C ASN A 2 -3.24 10.35 -9.88
N PRO A 3 -1.94 10.55 -9.59
CA PRO A 3 -1.11 9.50 -9.03
C PRO A 3 -1.41 9.26 -7.56
N VAL A 4 -1.34 8.00 -7.16
CA VAL A 4 -1.53 7.58 -5.78
C VAL A 4 -0.40 6.66 -5.34
N ILE A 5 0.01 6.76 -4.07
CA ILE A 5 1.04 5.90 -3.50
C ILE A 5 0.39 4.77 -2.70
N ILE A 6 0.83 3.54 -2.96
CA ILE A 6 0.58 2.37 -2.13
C ILE A 6 1.87 2.08 -1.37
N PHE A 7 1.89 2.47 -0.09
CA PHE A 7 3.05 2.35 0.79
C PHE A 7 2.97 1.07 1.61
N GLY A 8 3.90 0.17 1.34
CA GLY A 8 3.87 -1.21 1.83
C GLY A 8 4.93 -1.58 2.85
N SER A 9 5.54 -0.63 3.55
CA SER A 9 6.53 -1.00 4.58
C SER A 9 5.85 -1.72 5.75
N SER A 10 6.55 -2.62 6.45
CA SER A 10 6.08 -3.12 7.75
C SER A 10 6.24 -2.09 8.89
N ARG A 11 6.87 -0.94 8.58
CA ARG A 11 7.09 0.18 9.49
C ARG A 11 6.66 1.48 8.83
N SER A 12 5.67 2.14 9.42
CA SER A 12 5.16 3.44 8.97
C SER A 12 6.15 4.61 9.15
N ASP A 13 7.24 4.39 9.89
CA ASP A 13 8.27 5.39 10.25
C ASP A 13 9.69 5.05 9.73
N GLY A 14 9.82 4.07 8.83
CA GLY A 14 11.11 3.56 8.36
C GLY A 14 11.74 4.35 7.21
N ASN A 15 12.89 3.88 6.71
CA ASN A 15 13.60 4.51 5.58
C ASN A 15 12.73 4.61 4.31
N THR A 16 11.87 3.62 4.07
CA THR A 16 10.94 3.66 2.93
C THR A 16 9.89 4.77 3.09
N LYS A 17 9.51 5.15 4.32
CA LYS A 17 8.66 6.32 4.58
C LYS A 17 9.35 7.61 4.17
N GLN A 18 10.63 7.75 4.48
CA GLN A 18 11.42 8.93 4.07
C GLN A 18 11.45 9.07 2.54
N LEU A 19 11.51 7.96 1.80
CA LEU A 19 11.39 8.00 0.34
C LEU A 19 10.01 8.51 -0.11
N VAL A 20 8.93 8.06 0.52
CA VAL A 20 7.56 8.59 0.24
C VAL A 20 7.52 10.10 0.48
N GLU A 21 8.08 10.59 1.58
CA GLU A 21 8.14 12.02 1.89
C GLU A 21 8.88 12.80 0.79
N VAL A 22 10.05 12.31 0.37
CA VAL A 22 10.82 12.93 -0.73
C VAL A 22 10.03 12.95 -2.04
N ILE A 23 9.31 11.87 -2.38
CA ILE A 23 8.47 11.82 -3.59
C ILE A 23 7.36 12.88 -3.50
N THR A 24 6.63 12.93 -2.39
CA THR A 24 5.51 13.87 -2.21
C THR A 24 5.93 15.34 -2.17
N GLN A 25 7.21 15.64 -1.93
CA GLN A 25 7.77 16.98 -2.01
C GLN A 25 8.11 17.41 -3.44
N GLN A 26 8.33 16.45 -4.36
CA GLN A 26 8.79 16.72 -5.72
C GLN A 26 7.68 16.61 -6.77
N ILE A 27 6.70 15.76 -6.52
CA ILE A 27 5.55 15.56 -7.40
C ILE A 27 4.25 15.63 -6.60
N GLN A 28 3.21 16.16 -7.23
CA GLN A 28 1.87 16.15 -6.65
C GLN A 28 1.36 14.71 -6.60
N ILE A 29 1.06 14.23 -5.40
CA ILE A 29 0.44 12.94 -5.12
C ILE A 29 -0.91 13.21 -4.48
N ASP A 30 -1.97 12.58 -5.00
CA ASP A 30 -3.31 12.86 -4.50
C ASP A 30 -3.57 12.20 -3.14
N LYS A 31 -3.00 11.01 -2.92
CA LYS A 31 -3.14 10.27 -1.66
C LYS A 31 -2.00 9.28 -1.44
N VAL A 32 -1.71 8.99 -0.18
CA VAL A 32 -0.78 7.94 0.25
C VAL A 32 -1.58 6.95 1.09
N TYR A 33 -1.65 5.71 0.65
CA TYR A 33 -2.20 4.60 1.42
C TYR A 33 -1.07 3.88 2.14
N ASP A 34 -0.94 4.07 3.45
CA ASP A 34 -0.09 3.21 4.27
C ASP A 34 -0.87 1.92 4.58
N LEU A 35 -0.40 0.78 4.08
CA LEU A 35 -1.10 -0.50 4.26
C LEU A 35 -1.19 -0.93 5.74
N ASN A 36 -0.41 -0.35 6.65
CA ASN A 36 -0.54 -0.62 8.09
C ASN A 36 -1.77 0.04 8.74
N ASP A 37 -2.41 0.99 8.06
CA ASP A 37 -3.63 1.64 8.53
C ASP A 37 -4.90 0.81 8.25
N TYR A 38 -4.75 -0.31 7.54
CA TYR A 38 -5.85 -1.17 7.09
C TYR A 38 -5.69 -2.57 7.66
N ASN A 39 -6.80 -3.15 8.10
CA ASN A 39 -6.86 -4.55 8.48
C ASN A 39 -7.15 -5.38 7.22
N ILE A 40 -6.11 -5.96 6.64
CA ILE A 40 -6.20 -6.82 5.46
C ILE A 40 -5.69 -8.21 5.84
N GLY A 41 -6.55 -9.21 5.67
CA GLY A 41 -6.24 -10.59 5.95
C GLY A 41 -5.39 -11.23 4.85
N TYR A 42 -4.77 -12.36 5.18
CA TYR A 42 -4.19 -13.21 4.16
C TYR A 42 -5.29 -13.87 3.33
N PHE A 43 -4.97 -14.19 2.08
CA PHE A 43 -5.83 -15.07 1.29
C PHE A 43 -6.06 -16.39 2.05
N ASP A 44 -7.32 -16.75 2.21
CA ASP A 44 -7.77 -17.96 2.91
C ASP A 44 -8.92 -18.61 2.12
N TYR A 45 -8.84 -19.93 1.96
CA TYR A 45 -9.85 -20.74 1.26
C TYR A 45 -11.18 -20.81 2.01
N SER A 46 -11.20 -20.55 3.32
CA SER A 46 -12.42 -20.51 4.12
C SER A 46 -13.15 -19.17 4.00
N PHE A 47 -12.53 -18.17 3.36
CA PHE A 47 -13.03 -16.80 3.21
C PHE A 47 -13.32 -16.11 4.56
N ASP A 48 -12.51 -16.40 5.58
CA ASP A 48 -12.72 -15.84 6.94
C ASP A 48 -12.53 -14.32 6.99
N TYR A 49 -11.80 -13.74 6.03
CA TYR A 49 -11.51 -12.30 5.92
C TYR A 49 -12.43 -11.54 4.96
N LYS A 50 -13.62 -12.07 4.62
CA LYS A 50 -14.56 -11.44 3.67
C LYS A 50 -15.03 -10.02 4.02
N ASN A 51 -14.83 -9.58 5.26
CA ASN A 51 -15.24 -8.27 5.78
C ASN A 51 -14.04 -7.43 6.25
N ASP A 52 -12.85 -7.75 5.75
CA ASP A 52 -11.67 -6.93 5.98
C ASP A 52 -11.71 -5.64 5.14
N ASP A 53 -10.68 -4.81 5.24
CA ASP A 53 -10.67 -3.50 4.58
C ASP A 53 -10.29 -3.57 3.09
N TYR A 54 -9.97 -4.76 2.56
CA TYR A 54 -9.39 -4.92 1.22
C TYR A 54 -10.29 -4.34 0.12
N LEU A 55 -11.55 -4.78 0.07
CA LEU A 55 -12.45 -4.43 -1.02
C LEU A 55 -12.73 -2.92 -1.04
N SER A 56 -13.00 -2.34 0.13
CA SER A 56 -13.24 -0.89 0.25
C SER A 56 -12.00 -0.07 -0.13
N LEU A 57 -10.81 -0.51 0.25
CA LEU A 57 -9.56 0.15 -0.10
C LEU A 57 -9.29 0.07 -1.62
N MET A 58 -9.48 -1.11 -2.20
CA MET A 58 -9.29 -1.32 -3.64
C MET A 58 -10.27 -0.50 -4.48
N GLU A 59 -11.54 -0.40 -4.09
CA GLU A 59 -12.52 0.45 -4.76
C GLU A 59 -12.12 1.94 -4.73
N ASP A 60 -11.46 2.40 -3.66
CA ASP A 60 -10.93 3.76 -3.59
C ASP A 60 -9.68 3.94 -4.48
N ILE A 61 -8.77 2.97 -4.48
CA ILE A 61 -7.55 2.97 -5.31
C ILE A 61 -7.89 2.93 -6.81
N LEU A 62 -8.95 2.22 -7.22
CA LEU A 62 -9.35 2.11 -8.63
C LEU A 62 -9.84 3.43 -9.25
N LYS A 63 -10.02 4.50 -8.46
CA LYS A 63 -10.37 5.85 -8.94
C LYS A 63 -9.16 6.62 -9.51
N TYR A 64 -7.95 6.07 -9.36
CA TYR A 64 -6.70 6.71 -9.74
C TYR A 64 -6.12 6.11 -11.03
N ASP A 65 -5.52 6.96 -11.87
CA ASP A 65 -4.94 6.62 -13.17
C ASP A 65 -3.55 5.96 -13.05
N GLU A 66 -2.81 6.31 -11.99
CA GLU A 66 -1.40 5.94 -11.82
C GLU A 66 -1.14 5.45 -10.40
N LEU A 67 -0.58 4.25 -10.30
CA LEU A 67 -0.26 3.60 -9.02
C LEU A 67 1.26 3.58 -8.82
N ILE A 68 1.74 4.22 -7.76
CA ILE A 68 3.13 4.19 -7.34
C ILE A 68 3.25 3.25 -6.15
N ILE A 69 3.80 2.05 -6.38
CA ILE A 69 4.02 1.07 -5.33
C ILE A 69 5.37 1.33 -4.66
N VAL A 70 5.36 1.53 -3.34
CA VAL A 70 6.56 1.87 -2.57
C VAL A 70 6.79 0.79 -1.50
N SER A 71 7.82 -0.04 -1.72
CA SER A 71 8.18 -1.18 -0.87
C SER A 71 9.62 -1.08 -0.36
N PRO A 72 9.91 -1.49 0.88
CA PRO A 72 11.25 -1.94 1.22
C PRO A 72 11.58 -3.25 0.48
N VAL A 73 12.87 -3.55 0.33
CA VAL A 73 13.33 -4.88 -0.07
C VAL A 73 13.56 -5.70 1.19
N TYR A 74 12.67 -6.64 1.47
CA TYR A 74 12.81 -7.60 2.56
C TYR A 74 13.04 -8.99 1.97
N TRP A 75 14.17 -9.61 2.36
CA TRP A 75 14.55 -10.94 1.85
C TRP A 75 14.57 -11.01 0.31
N TYR A 76 15.19 -10.02 -0.33
CA TYR A 76 15.29 -9.91 -1.81
C TYR A 76 13.94 -9.85 -2.54
N ALA A 77 12.87 -9.43 -1.86
CA ALA A 77 11.55 -9.31 -2.46
C ALA A 77 10.74 -8.14 -1.87
N LEU A 78 9.54 -7.92 -2.41
CA LEU A 78 8.56 -6.99 -1.83
C LEU A 78 8.22 -7.36 -0.38
N SER A 79 7.73 -6.40 0.39
CA SER A 79 7.31 -6.62 1.77
C SER A 79 6.18 -7.65 1.91
N ALA A 80 6.01 -8.17 3.13
CA ALA A 80 4.87 -9.03 3.45
C ALA A 80 3.54 -8.29 3.31
N GLN A 81 3.48 -7.01 3.74
CA GLN A 81 2.29 -6.15 3.58
C GLN A 81 1.83 -6.08 2.12
N LEU A 82 2.75 -5.83 1.18
CA LEU A 82 2.39 -5.77 -0.24
C LEU A 82 2.00 -7.12 -0.82
N LYS A 83 2.65 -8.21 -0.39
CA LYS A 83 2.25 -9.58 -0.79
C LYS A 83 0.92 -10.04 -0.20
N THR A 84 0.48 -9.40 0.88
CA THR A 84 -0.85 -9.65 1.45
C THR A 84 -1.91 -8.89 0.66
N PHE A 85 -1.54 -7.72 0.15
CA PHE A 85 -2.42 -6.84 -0.62
C PHE A 85 -2.55 -7.21 -2.12
N PHE A 86 -1.50 -7.73 -2.75
CA PHE A 86 -1.49 -8.17 -4.16
C PHE A 86 -1.41 -9.69 -4.29
#